data_AF-A0A6L6BAQ3-F1
#
_entry.id   AF-A0A6L6BAQ3-F1
#
_cell.length_a   1.000
_cell.length_b   1.000
_cell.length_c   1.000
_cell.angle_alpha   90.00
_cell.angle_beta   90.00
_cell.angle_gamma   90.00
#
_symmetry.space_group_name_H-M   'P 1'
#
loop_
_entity.id
_entity.type
_entity.pdbx_description
1 polymer ?
#
loop_
_entity_poly.entity_id
_entity_poly.type
_entity_poly.pdbx_seq_one_letter_code
_entity_poly.pdbx_strand_id
1 'polypeptide(L)'
;VMVMGLGGREIETTPEHPFWVRDKGWTAAKAIEPGDELRSHDGQWIPLDSRYITDNIVTVYNMRVAEDHTYFVGSPLWGFTVWAHNMCVQDLVDSQRKVTKGKWGAVIDYKSGPQRAIDHIKSGHFYNSRSNLNSSRFSESNSSVSRVKTLVDEAIAKGIHSTKSTAYSVVYRFNNKIGTDLMGRKSNTIQIFVDKTGNILNAYPIENFMS
;
A
#
# COMPACT_ATOMS: atom_id res chain seq x y z
N VAL A 1 -2.44 26.54 2.79
CA VAL A 1 -1.54 25.41 2.41
C VAL A 1 -0.75 24.99 3.64
N MET A 2 -0.31 23.75 3.78
CA MET A 2 0.59 23.33 4.87
C MET A 2 2.04 23.28 4.37
N VAL A 3 2.95 23.86 5.12
CA VAL A 3 4.39 23.82 4.86
C VAL A 3 5.06 22.91 5.87
N MET A 4 5.93 22.01 5.40
CA MET A 4 6.71 21.08 6.21
C MET A 4 8.20 21.24 5.91
N GLY A 5 9.01 21.47 6.94
CA GLY A 5 10.47 21.52 6.85
C GLY A 5 11.07 20.13 7.03
N LEU A 6 11.83 19.65 6.05
CA LEU A 6 12.48 18.34 6.04
C LEU A 6 13.91 18.47 5.52
N GLY A 7 14.90 18.11 6.33
CA GLY A 7 16.30 18.10 5.90
C GLY A 7 16.77 19.47 5.41
N GLY A 8 16.29 20.54 6.04
CA GLY A 8 16.61 21.92 5.67
C GLY A 8 15.93 22.45 4.40
N ARG A 9 14.90 21.79 3.88
CA ARG A 9 14.05 22.32 2.80
C ARG A 9 12.59 22.32 3.20
N GLU A 10 11.82 23.23 2.60
CA GLU A 10 10.37 23.29 2.79
C GLU A 10 9.64 22.59 1.65
N ILE A 11 8.61 21.82 2.01
CA ILE A 11 7.65 21.25 1.08
C ILE A 11 6.25 21.77 1.39
N GLU A 12 5.52 22.15 0.35
CA GLU A 12 4.13 22.59 0.46
C GLU A 12 3.17 21.44 0.10
N THR A 13 2.13 21.27 0.90
CA THR A 13 1.15 20.20 0.75
C THR A 13 -0.22 20.58 1.31
N THR A 14 -1.24 19.76 1.09
CA THR A 14 -2.52 19.93 1.77
C THR A 14 -2.45 19.34 3.19
N PRO A 15 -3.15 19.92 4.19
CA PRO A 15 -3.13 19.39 5.56
C PRO A 15 -3.57 17.91 5.66
N GLU A 16 -4.43 17.47 4.75
CA GLU A 16 -4.98 16.11 4.68
C GLU A 16 -4.04 15.11 4.00
N HIS A 17 -3.00 15.60 3.33
CA HIS A 17 -2.13 14.80 2.50
C HIS A 17 -1.32 13.80 3.33
N PRO A 18 -1.41 12.48 3.09
CA PRO A 18 -0.71 11.51 3.91
C PRO A 18 0.76 11.38 3.50
N PHE A 19 1.66 11.34 4.50
CA PHE A 19 3.06 10.96 4.34
C PHE A 19 3.36 9.69 5.15
N TRP A 20 4.36 8.92 4.72
CA TRP A 20 4.75 7.71 5.43
C TRP A 20 5.72 8.05 6.57
N VAL A 21 5.24 7.92 7.81
CA VAL A 21 5.97 8.23 9.04
C VAL A 21 6.40 6.94 9.74
N ARG A 22 7.63 6.91 10.25
CA ARG A 22 8.19 5.79 11.01
C ARG A 22 7.29 5.46 12.20
N ASP A 23 7.01 4.18 12.40
CA ASP A 23 6.19 3.64 13.49
C ASP A 23 4.71 4.11 13.55
N LYS A 24 4.30 5.05 12.67
CA LYS A 24 2.93 5.56 12.55
C LYS A 24 2.26 5.19 11.22
N GLY A 25 3.03 4.85 10.20
CA GLY A 25 2.53 4.58 8.85
C GLY A 25 2.04 5.85 8.15
N TRP A 26 1.02 5.74 7.30
CA TRP A 26 0.45 6.88 6.59
C TRP A 26 -0.23 7.85 7.56
N THR A 27 0.37 9.01 7.75
CA THR A 27 -0.08 10.06 8.66
C THR A 27 -0.38 11.31 7.84
N ALA A 28 -1.58 11.88 7.98
CA ALA A 28 -1.92 13.14 7.32
C ALA A 28 -0.94 14.24 7.76
N ALA A 29 -0.53 15.13 6.85
CA ALA A 29 0.46 16.18 7.08
C ALA A 29 0.20 16.94 8.39
N LYS A 30 -1.07 17.29 8.64
CA LYS A 30 -1.50 18.02 9.85
C LYS A 30 -1.30 17.28 11.17
N ALA A 31 -1.15 15.96 11.12
CA ALA A 31 -0.96 15.08 12.27
C ALA A 31 0.49 14.61 12.43
N ILE A 32 1.40 15.04 11.55
CA ILE A 32 2.84 14.80 11.67
C ILE A 32 3.41 15.91 12.56
N GLU A 33 4.18 15.54 13.56
CA GLU A 33 4.79 16.48 14.50
C GLU A 33 6.30 16.59 14.29
N PRO A 34 6.94 17.74 14.60
CA PRO A 34 8.38 17.86 14.54
C PRO A 34 9.07 16.74 15.34
N GLY A 35 10.09 16.12 14.74
CA GLY A 35 10.76 14.91 15.24
C GLY A 35 10.22 13.60 14.66
N ASP A 36 9.04 13.59 14.03
CA ASP A 36 8.56 12.43 13.29
C ASP A 36 9.40 12.18 12.05
N GLU A 37 9.79 10.93 11.81
CA GLU A 37 10.65 10.58 10.68
C GLU A 37 9.85 10.13 9.46
N LEU A 38 9.98 10.84 8.35
CA LEU A 38 9.35 10.52 7.07
C LEU A 38 10.27 9.67 6.21
N ARG A 39 9.69 8.77 5.41
CA ARG A 39 10.46 7.90 4.51
C ARG A 39 10.79 8.57 3.18
N SER A 40 12.08 8.61 2.84
CA SER A 40 12.60 9.06 1.54
C SER A 40 12.62 7.91 0.51
N HIS A 41 12.66 8.26 -0.77
CA HIS A 41 12.73 7.33 -1.91
C HIS A 41 13.94 6.39 -1.90
N ASP A 42 15.05 6.81 -1.30
CA ASP A 42 16.29 6.04 -1.15
C ASP A 42 16.29 5.14 0.10
N GLY A 43 15.15 5.10 0.82
CA GLY A 43 14.97 4.28 2.02
C GLY A 43 15.46 4.93 3.30
N GLN A 44 15.98 6.17 3.26
CA GLN A 44 16.38 6.92 4.44
C GLN A 44 15.18 7.47 5.21
N TRP A 45 15.40 7.77 6.49
CA TRP A 45 14.45 8.41 7.39
C TRP A 45 14.86 9.86 7.62
N ILE A 46 13.94 10.79 7.36
CA ILE A 46 14.18 12.23 7.46
C ILE A 46 13.25 12.79 8.54
N PRO A 47 13.78 13.36 9.63
CA PRO A 47 12.94 13.98 10.65
C PRO A 47 12.24 15.23 10.10
N LEU A 48 11.00 15.44 10.53
CA LEU A 48 10.29 16.69 10.35
C LEU A 48 10.91 17.76 11.26
N ASP A 49 11.47 18.80 10.67
CA ASP A 49 12.11 19.91 11.39
C ASP A 49 11.06 20.91 11.89
N SER A 50 10.07 21.22 11.04
CA SER A 50 9.05 22.24 11.33
C SER A 50 7.78 22.02 10.53
N ARG A 51 6.67 22.59 11.01
CA ARG A 51 5.40 22.64 10.27
C ARG A 51 4.62 23.90 10.58
N TYR A 52 3.96 24.46 9.57
CA TYR A 52 3.00 25.56 9.76
C TYR A 52 1.96 25.59 8.66
N ILE A 53 0.81 26.20 8.94
CA ILE A 53 -0.26 26.41 7.96
C ILE A 53 -0.20 27.87 7.53
N THR A 54 -0.24 28.10 6.22
CA THR A 54 -0.35 29.43 5.62
C THR A 54 -1.79 29.73 5.25
N ASP A 55 -2.20 31.00 5.42
CA ASP A 55 -3.51 31.52 5.03
C ASP A 55 -3.66 31.73 3.51
N ASN A 56 -2.65 31.32 2.73
CA ASN A 56 -2.64 31.46 1.28
C ASN A 56 -3.65 30.49 0.63
N ILE A 57 -4.65 31.05 -0.05
CA ILE A 57 -5.46 30.37 -1.07
C ILE A 57 -4.66 30.43 -2.37
N VAL A 58 -3.96 29.35 -2.71
CA VAL A 58 -3.16 29.27 -3.94
C VAL A 58 -3.92 28.43 -4.97
N THR A 59 -4.04 28.93 -6.20
CA THR A 59 -4.46 28.13 -7.35
C THR A 59 -3.37 27.10 -7.64
N VAL A 60 -3.54 25.86 -7.16
CA VAL A 60 -2.58 24.79 -7.41
C VAL A 60 -2.75 24.26 -8.83
N TYR A 61 -1.71 24.38 -9.65
CA TYR A 61 -1.64 23.74 -10.96
C TYR A 61 -1.41 22.23 -10.76
N ASN A 62 -2.50 21.46 -10.76
CA ASN A 62 -2.43 20.01 -10.81
C ASN A 62 -1.92 19.58 -12.20
N MET A 63 -0.63 19.23 -12.31
CA MET A 63 -0.14 18.50 -13.48
C MET A 63 -0.71 17.07 -13.42
N ARG A 64 -1.55 16.72 -14.39
CA ARG A 64 -2.06 15.37 -14.59
C ARG A 64 -0.97 14.57 -15.32
N VAL A 65 -0.12 13.84 -14.59
CA VAL A 65 0.68 12.78 -15.21
C VAL A 65 -0.23 11.55 -15.36
N ALA A 66 -0.19 10.95 -16.54
CA ALA A 66 -1.02 9.80 -16.87
C ALA A 66 -0.53 8.56 -16.11
N GLU A 67 -1.48 7.84 -15.53
CA GLU A 67 -1.44 6.42 -15.14
C GLU A 67 -0.73 5.96 -13.86
N ASP A 68 -0.05 6.81 -13.08
CA ASP A 68 0.44 6.40 -11.75
C ASP A 68 0.07 7.42 -10.66
N HIS A 69 -0.80 7.02 -9.73
CA HIS A 69 -1.29 7.87 -8.63
C HIS A 69 -0.31 7.98 -7.45
N THR A 70 0.98 8.05 -7.74
CA THR A 70 2.06 8.27 -6.76
C THR A 70 3.15 9.10 -7.43
N TYR A 71 3.47 10.26 -6.86
CA TYR A 71 4.60 11.06 -7.32
C TYR A 71 5.60 11.25 -6.17
N PHE A 72 6.87 11.23 -6.52
CA PHE A 72 7.93 11.77 -5.68
C PHE A 72 8.03 13.27 -5.96
N VAL A 73 7.99 14.09 -4.91
CA VAL A 73 8.33 15.52 -5.01
C VAL A 73 9.83 15.65 -4.74
N GLY A 74 10.57 16.14 -5.72
CA GLY A 74 12.00 16.46 -5.59
C GLY A 74 12.59 17.00 -6.90
N SER A 75 13.83 17.48 -6.85
CA SER A 75 14.60 17.97 -8.01
C SER A 75 16.00 17.33 -8.03
N PRO A 76 16.61 17.06 -9.20
CA PRO A 76 17.97 16.56 -9.30
C PRO A 76 19.03 17.43 -8.61
N LEU A 77 18.72 18.72 -8.41
CA LEU A 77 19.56 19.67 -7.67
C LEU A 77 19.44 19.55 -6.14
N TRP A 78 18.52 18.71 -5.63
CA TRP A 78 18.14 18.70 -4.21
C TRP A 78 18.76 17.59 -3.38
N GLY A 79 19.23 16.52 -4.02
CA GLY A 79 19.84 15.37 -3.34
C GLY A 79 18.87 14.43 -2.61
N PHE A 80 17.55 14.68 -2.66
CA PHE A 80 16.52 13.79 -2.09
C PHE A 80 15.12 14.01 -2.71
N THR A 81 14.15 13.13 -2.39
CA THR A 81 12.73 13.25 -2.77
C THR A 81 11.77 12.74 -1.67
N VAL A 82 10.52 13.20 -1.65
CA VAL A 82 9.47 12.84 -0.65
C VAL A 82 8.20 12.32 -1.34
N TRP A 83 7.53 11.31 -0.74
CA TRP A 83 6.38 10.62 -1.34
C TRP A 83 5.03 11.29 -1.02
N ALA A 84 4.23 11.59 -2.05
CA ALA A 84 3.01 12.39 -1.96
C ALA A 84 1.79 11.76 -2.70
N HIS A 85 0.59 11.80 -2.11
CA HIS A 85 -0.71 11.33 -2.65
C HIS A 85 -1.83 12.39 -2.67
N ASN A 86 -2.37 12.70 -3.85
CA ASN A 86 -3.53 13.59 -4.03
C ASN A 86 -4.85 12.83 -3.84
N MET A 87 -5.67 13.21 -2.86
CA MET A 87 -6.94 12.55 -2.49
C MET A 87 -8.17 13.37 -2.94
N CYS A 88 -9.21 12.70 -3.46
CA CYS A 88 -10.49 13.25 -3.92
C CYS A 88 -11.66 12.77 -3.02
N VAL A 89 -12.83 13.44 -3.07
CA VAL A 89 -14.02 13.16 -2.24
C VAL A 89 -14.51 11.69 -2.31
N GLN A 90 -14.27 10.99 -3.43
CA GLN A 90 -14.60 9.57 -3.56
C GLN A 90 -13.80 8.68 -2.58
N ASP A 91 -12.57 9.08 -2.25
CA ASP A 91 -11.66 8.34 -1.35
C ASP A 91 -12.16 8.35 0.11
N LEU A 92 -12.98 9.35 0.51
CA LEU A 92 -13.56 9.43 1.86
C LEU A 92 -14.66 8.40 2.10
N VAL A 93 -15.52 8.16 1.10
CA VAL A 93 -16.58 7.12 1.19
C VAL A 93 -15.96 5.73 1.16
N ASP A 94 -14.91 5.56 0.36
CA ASP A 94 -14.16 4.31 0.31
C ASP A 94 -13.38 4.06 1.62
N SER A 95 -12.90 5.09 2.32
CA SER A 95 -12.19 4.93 3.61
C SER A 95 -13.00 4.25 4.72
N GLN A 96 -14.34 4.26 4.64
CA GLN A 96 -15.24 3.58 5.57
C GLN A 96 -15.67 2.18 5.11
N ARG A 97 -15.30 1.79 3.89
CA ARG A 97 -15.73 0.53 3.28
C ARG A 97 -15.07 -0.65 4.00
N LYS A 98 -15.90 -1.57 4.54
CA LYS A 98 -15.43 -2.84 5.09
C LYS A 98 -16.01 -4.02 4.32
N VAL A 99 -15.16 -4.73 3.57
CA VAL A 99 -15.54 -6.01 2.96
C VAL A 99 -15.57 -7.06 4.05
N THR A 100 -16.70 -7.71 4.26
CA THR A 100 -16.87 -8.75 5.29
C THR A 100 -16.66 -10.16 4.75
N LYS A 101 -16.74 -10.34 3.42
CA LYS A 101 -16.51 -11.62 2.74
C LYS A 101 -16.02 -11.39 1.32
N GLY A 102 -14.91 -12.05 0.96
CA GLY A 102 -14.37 -12.04 -0.39
C GLY A 102 -15.23 -12.85 -1.36
N LYS A 103 -15.47 -12.30 -2.55
CA LYS A 103 -16.11 -13.03 -3.66
C LYS A 103 -15.05 -13.60 -4.59
N TRP A 104 -15.18 -14.88 -4.88
CA TRP A 104 -14.31 -15.59 -5.82
C TRP A 104 -15.05 -15.89 -7.11
N GLY A 105 -14.33 -15.93 -8.24
CA GLY A 105 -14.87 -16.39 -9.52
C GLY A 105 -14.96 -15.30 -10.60
N ALA A 106 -14.80 -14.03 -10.24
CA ALA A 106 -14.65 -12.95 -11.20
C ALA A 106 -13.45 -13.22 -12.13
N VAL A 107 -13.64 -12.98 -13.42
CA VAL A 107 -12.57 -12.96 -14.41
C VAL A 107 -11.97 -11.57 -14.41
N ILE A 108 -10.66 -11.48 -14.26
CA ILE A 108 -9.90 -10.25 -14.18
C ILE A 108 -8.89 -10.26 -15.31
N ASP A 109 -8.72 -9.11 -15.95
CA ASP A 109 -7.75 -8.94 -17.02
C ASP A 109 -6.37 -8.65 -16.41
N TYR A 110 -5.49 -9.65 -16.41
CA TYR A 110 -4.11 -9.49 -15.97
C TYR A 110 -3.20 -9.31 -17.19
N LYS A 111 -1.96 -8.85 -16.97
CA LYS A 111 -0.93 -8.80 -18.03
C LYS A 111 -0.70 -10.14 -18.74
N SER A 112 -0.99 -11.27 -18.09
CA SER A 112 -0.88 -12.61 -18.66
C SER A 112 -2.17 -13.10 -19.36
N GLY A 113 -3.18 -12.24 -19.48
CA GLY A 113 -4.50 -12.53 -20.03
C GLY A 113 -5.61 -12.72 -18.98
N PRO A 114 -6.88 -12.79 -19.43
CA PRO A 114 -8.03 -12.93 -18.56
C PRO A 114 -8.05 -14.27 -17.82
N GLN A 115 -8.16 -14.23 -16.49
CA GLN A 115 -8.27 -15.43 -15.65
C GLN A 115 -8.90 -15.08 -14.31
N ARG A 116 -9.22 -16.09 -13.49
CA ARG A 116 -9.72 -15.85 -12.13
C ARG A 116 -8.56 -15.54 -11.20
N ALA A 117 -8.83 -14.78 -10.13
CA ALA A 117 -7.82 -14.45 -9.12
C ALA A 117 -7.13 -15.68 -8.53
N ILE A 118 -7.86 -16.76 -8.28
CA ILE A 118 -7.25 -17.98 -7.72
C ILE A 118 -6.26 -18.64 -8.68
N ASP A 119 -6.50 -18.56 -10.00
CA ASP A 119 -5.61 -19.13 -11.01
C ASP A 119 -4.35 -18.27 -11.18
N HIS A 120 -4.51 -16.94 -11.08
CA HIS A 120 -3.40 -16.00 -11.00
C HIS A 120 -2.54 -16.25 -9.76
N ILE A 121 -3.16 -16.34 -8.58
CA ILE A 121 -2.46 -16.61 -7.31
C ILE A 121 -1.76 -17.97 -7.36
N LYS A 122 -2.42 -19.00 -7.90
CA LYS A 122 -1.83 -20.33 -8.09
C LYS A 122 -0.59 -20.26 -8.97
N SER A 123 -0.70 -19.67 -10.15
CA SER A 123 0.42 -19.58 -11.10
C SER A 123 1.52 -18.60 -10.68
N GLY A 124 1.23 -17.66 -9.78
CA GLY A 124 2.14 -16.58 -9.37
C GLY A 124 2.80 -16.77 -8.01
N HIS A 125 2.10 -17.36 -7.05
CA HIS A 125 2.44 -17.29 -5.62
C HIS A 125 2.37 -18.62 -4.87
N PHE A 126 1.93 -19.73 -5.48
CA PHE A 126 2.07 -21.03 -4.81
C PHE A 126 3.55 -21.42 -4.70
N TYR A 127 3.85 -22.29 -3.73
CA TYR A 127 5.20 -22.72 -3.35
C TYR A 127 6.09 -23.11 -4.55
N ASN A 128 5.57 -23.93 -5.47
CA ASN A 128 6.31 -24.43 -6.63
C ASN A 128 6.10 -23.60 -7.92
N SER A 129 5.46 -22.44 -7.83
CA SER A 129 5.17 -21.64 -9.02
C SER A 129 6.38 -20.81 -9.44
N ARG A 130 6.51 -20.51 -10.75
CA ARG A 130 7.49 -19.57 -11.34
C ARG A 130 8.86 -19.55 -10.62
N SER A 131 9.54 -20.70 -10.54
CA SER A 131 10.80 -20.88 -9.78
C SER A 131 11.94 -19.93 -10.17
N ASN A 132 11.85 -19.32 -11.36
CA ASN A 132 12.90 -18.49 -11.95
C ASN A 132 12.61 -16.98 -11.84
N LEU A 133 11.58 -16.58 -11.08
CA LEU A 133 11.19 -15.17 -10.91
C LEU A 133 11.11 -14.81 -9.42
N ASN A 134 11.64 -13.64 -9.08
CA ASN A 134 11.47 -13.03 -7.75
C ASN A 134 9.98 -12.75 -7.52
N SER A 135 9.34 -13.61 -6.73
CA SER A 135 7.93 -13.50 -6.38
C SER A 135 7.75 -14.00 -4.95
N SER A 136 6.78 -13.44 -4.23
CA SER A 136 6.36 -13.96 -2.94
C SER A 136 5.70 -15.32 -3.09
N ARG A 137 5.84 -16.16 -2.06
CA ARG A 137 5.38 -17.55 -2.09
C ARG A 137 4.60 -17.89 -0.85
N PHE A 138 3.42 -18.48 -1.00
CA PHE A 138 2.84 -19.26 0.08
C PHE A 138 3.77 -20.45 0.38
N SER A 139 3.88 -20.81 1.66
CA SER A 139 4.60 -22.03 2.04
C SER A 139 3.91 -23.26 1.45
N GLU A 140 4.61 -24.38 1.38
CA GLU A 140 4.06 -25.65 0.87
C GLU A 140 2.71 -26.00 1.53
N SER A 141 2.65 -25.98 2.86
CA SER A 141 1.43 -26.22 3.64
C SER A 141 0.29 -25.23 3.38
N ASN A 142 0.59 -24.04 2.84
CA ASN A 142 -0.37 -23.00 2.51
C ASN A 142 -0.61 -22.82 1.01
N SER A 143 -0.09 -23.72 0.18
CA SER A 143 -0.15 -23.65 -1.29
C SER A 143 -1.21 -24.57 -1.89
N SER A 144 -2.39 -24.62 -1.28
CA SER A 144 -3.58 -25.24 -1.85
C SER A 144 -4.69 -24.20 -2.02
N VAL A 145 -5.58 -24.41 -3.01
CA VAL A 145 -6.69 -23.48 -3.26
C VAL A 145 -7.56 -23.28 -2.02
N SER A 146 -7.88 -24.37 -1.32
CA SER A 146 -8.67 -24.30 -0.08
C SER A 146 -7.95 -23.50 0.99
N ARG A 147 -6.65 -23.75 1.20
CA ARG A 147 -5.89 -23.10 2.25
C ARG A 147 -5.68 -21.61 2.00
N VAL A 148 -5.38 -21.21 0.77
CA VAL A 148 -5.29 -19.79 0.39
C VAL A 148 -6.62 -19.09 0.60
N LYS A 149 -7.75 -19.70 0.21
CA LYS A 149 -9.08 -19.13 0.47
C LYS A 149 -9.33 -18.92 1.97
N THR A 150 -8.99 -19.91 2.81
CA THR A 150 -9.10 -19.77 4.27
C THR A 150 -8.26 -18.63 4.82
N LEU A 151 -7.01 -18.47 4.36
CA LEU A 151 -6.16 -17.34 4.76
C LEU A 151 -6.79 -16.00 4.33
N VAL A 152 -7.30 -15.91 3.10
CA VAL A 152 -7.95 -14.71 2.59
C VAL A 152 -9.21 -14.36 3.39
N ASP A 153 -10.05 -15.35 3.69
CA ASP A 153 -11.29 -15.13 4.45
C ASP A 153 -10.98 -14.67 5.89
N GLU A 154 -9.98 -15.27 6.55
CA GLU A 154 -9.55 -14.84 7.89
C GLU A 154 -8.99 -13.41 7.86
N ALA A 155 -8.13 -13.11 6.90
CA ALA A 155 -7.53 -11.80 6.74
C ALA A 155 -8.57 -10.72 6.39
N ILE A 156 -9.59 -11.04 5.60
CA ILE A 156 -10.73 -10.14 5.35
C ILE A 156 -11.53 -9.88 6.63
N ALA A 157 -11.70 -10.88 7.49
CA ALA A 157 -12.46 -10.69 8.72
C ALA A 157 -11.71 -9.86 9.77
N LYS A 158 -10.38 -10.03 9.86
CA LYS A 158 -9.56 -9.51 10.98
C LYS A 158 -8.54 -8.44 10.58
N GLY A 159 -8.34 -8.24 9.28
CA GLY A 159 -7.30 -7.38 8.75
C GLY A 159 -7.61 -5.89 8.83
N ILE A 160 -6.58 -5.11 8.54
CA ILE A 160 -6.69 -3.67 8.34
C ILE A 160 -7.14 -3.45 6.91
N HIS A 161 -8.29 -2.81 6.75
CA HIS A 161 -8.85 -2.45 5.46
C HIS A 161 -8.37 -1.05 5.08
N SER A 162 -7.90 -0.89 3.86
CA SER A 162 -7.38 0.38 3.35
C SER A 162 -7.87 0.62 1.93
N THR A 163 -8.33 1.83 1.68
CA THR A 163 -8.72 2.31 0.36
C THR A 163 -7.70 3.31 -0.13
N LYS A 164 -7.01 2.94 -1.21
CA LYS A 164 -6.17 3.85 -1.97
C LYS A 164 -6.84 4.14 -3.31
N SER A 165 -6.48 5.24 -3.95
CA SER A 165 -7.11 5.86 -5.14
C SER A 165 -7.42 4.97 -6.35
N THR A 166 -7.02 3.70 -6.38
CA THR A 166 -7.39 2.74 -7.45
C THR A 166 -7.70 1.32 -6.97
N ALA A 167 -7.47 0.97 -5.69
CA ALA A 167 -7.71 -0.40 -5.22
C ALA A 167 -7.97 -0.48 -3.71
N TYR A 168 -9.00 -1.25 -3.36
CA TYR A 168 -9.27 -1.67 -1.99
C TYR A 168 -8.29 -2.77 -1.60
N SER A 169 -7.66 -2.66 -0.43
CA SER A 169 -6.76 -3.70 0.06
C SER A 169 -7.02 -4.06 1.51
N VAL A 170 -6.67 -5.30 1.85
CA VAL A 170 -6.69 -5.81 3.21
C VAL A 170 -5.33 -6.37 3.55
N VAL A 171 -4.79 -5.99 4.70
CA VAL A 171 -3.52 -6.49 5.22
C VAL A 171 -3.76 -7.14 6.56
N TYR A 172 -3.22 -8.34 6.75
CA TYR A 172 -3.35 -9.06 8.02
C TYR A 172 -2.08 -9.87 8.32
N ARG A 173 -1.68 -9.84 9.59
CA ARG A 173 -0.54 -10.59 10.12
C ARG A 173 -1.05 -11.79 10.92
N PHE A 174 -0.70 -12.98 10.47
CA PHE A 174 -0.97 -14.23 11.17
C PHE A 174 0.07 -14.49 12.26
N ASN A 175 -0.31 -15.28 13.26
CA ASN A 175 0.64 -15.72 14.29
C ASN A 175 1.73 -16.65 13.71
N ASN A 176 1.36 -17.47 12.73
CA ASN A 176 2.25 -18.45 12.12
C ASN A 176 2.76 -17.98 10.75
N LYS A 177 3.95 -18.44 10.38
CA LYS A 177 4.51 -18.24 9.03
C LYS A 177 3.52 -18.73 7.97
N ILE A 178 3.19 -17.88 7.01
CA ILE A 178 2.32 -18.24 5.88
C ILE A 178 3.11 -18.54 4.61
N GLY A 179 4.31 -17.98 4.48
CA GLY A 179 5.09 -18.03 3.25
C GLY A 179 6.40 -17.24 3.30
N THR A 180 6.78 -16.69 2.16
CA THR A 180 7.91 -15.77 1.98
C THR A 180 7.50 -14.55 1.18
N ASP A 181 8.12 -13.42 1.45
CA ASP A 181 7.95 -12.20 0.67
C ASP A 181 8.71 -12.25 -0.67
N LEU A 182 8.70 -11.12 -1.40
CA LEU A 182 9.38 -10.96 -2.69
C LEU A 182 10.90 -11.20 -2.64
N MET A 183 11.53 -11.05 -1.47
CA MET A 183 12.95 -11.27 -1.24
C MET A 183 13.25 -12.68 -0.72
N GLY A 184 12.24 -13.55 -0.63
CA GLY A 184 12.38 -14.90 -0.06
C GLY A 184 12.46 -14.93 1.47
N ARG A 185 12.28 -13.79 2.15
CA ARG A 185 12.29 -13.74 3.62
C ARG A 185 11.00 -14.30 4.18
N LYS A 186 11.08 -14.97 5.33
CA LYS A 186 9.89 -15.58 5.98
C LYS A 186 8.83 -14.51 6.26
N SER A 187 7.60 -14.78 5.83
CA SER A 187 6.46 -13.90 6.01
C SER A 187 5.33 -14.58 6.78
N ASN A 188 4.74 -13.83 7.71
CA ASN A 188 3.45 -14.13 8.34
C ASN A 188 2.38 -13.10 7.96
N THR A 189 2.63 -12.24 6.97
CA THR A 189 1.73 -11.14 6.59
C THR A 189 1.19 -11.34 5.18
N ILE A 190 -0.12 -11.21 5.00
CA ILE A 190 -0.77 -11.27 3.68
C ILE A 190 -1.26 -9.88 3.27
N GLN A 191 -1.17 -9.58 1.98
CA GLN A 191 -1.89 -8.48 1.35
C GLN A 191 -2.90 -9.04 0.36
N ILE A 192 -4.10 -8.47 0.36
CA ILE A 192 -5.22 -8.87 -0.49
C ILE A 192 -5.71 -7.62 -1.20
N PHE A 193 -5.94 -7.72 -2.50
CA PHE A 193 -6.62 -6.68 -3.28
C PHE A 193 -8.05 -7.13 -3.58
N VAL A 194 -8.97 -6.19 -3.47
CA VAL A 194 -10.40 -6.41 -3.68
C VAL A 194 -10.94 -5.27 -4.55
N ASP A 195 -11.95 -5.53 -5.36
CA ASP A 195 -12.64 -4.47 -6.10
C ASP A 195 -13.78 -3.83 -5.30
N LYS A 196 -14.41 -2.82 -5.92
CA LYS A 196 -15.57 -2.10 -5.36
C LYS A 196 -16.84 -2.94 -5.20
N THR A 197 -16.85 -4.21 -5.57
CA THR A 197 -17.99 -5.13 -5.37
C THR A 197 -17.66 -6.28 -4.42
N GLY A 198 -16.42 -6.35 -3.92
CA GLY A 198 -15.95 -7.39 -3.02
C GLY A 198 -15.27 -8.57 -3.73
N ASN A 199 -15.01 -8.50 -5.04
CA ASN A 199 -14.29 -9.56 -5.74
C ASN A 199 -12.81 -9.53 -5.38
N ILE A 200 -12.26 -10.70 -5.05
CA ILE A 200 -10.82 -10.85 -4.85
C ILE A 200 -10.11 -10.63 -6.17
N LEU A 201 -9.16 -9.70 -6.16
CA LEU A 201 -8.30 -9.40 -7.30
C LEU A 201 -6.96 -10.10 -7.19
N ASN A 202 -6.36 -10.13 -6.00
CA ASN A 202 -5.10 -10.85 -5.77
C ASN A 202 -4.91 -11.08 -4.27
N ALA A 203 -4.05 -12.04 -3.91
CA ALA A 203 -3.63 -12.25 -2.53
C ALA A 203 -2.26 -12.93 -2.47
N TYR A 204 -1.35 -12.37 -1.69
CA TYR A 204 0.00 -12.91 -1.58
C TYR A 204 0.71 -12.50 -0.28
N PRO A 205 1.70 -13.28 0.19
CA PRO A 205 2.52 -12.90 1.33
C PRO A 205 3.38 -11.67 1.03
N ILE A 206 3.55 -10.78 1.99
CA ILE A 206 4.38 -9.57 1.91
C ILE A 206 5.41 -9.54 3.03
N GLU A 207 6.36 -8.60 2.97
CA GLU A 207 7.30 -8.37 4.07
C GLU A 207 6.57 -8.16 5.39
N ASN A 208 7.13 -8.69 6.48
CA ASN A 208 6.61 -8.41 7.81
C ASN A 208 7.01 -6.99 8.19
N PHE A 209 6.05 -6.19 8.64
CA PHE A 209 6.37 -4.92 9.26
C PHE A 209 7.16 -5.19 10.55
N MET A 210 8.28 -4.48 10.71
CA MET A 210 9.00 -4.46 12.00
C MET A 210 8.05 -3.90 13.05
N SER A 211 7.95 -4.61 14.17
CA SER A 211 7.19 -4.19 15.36
C SER A 211 7.87 -3.05 16.07
#